data_AF-A0A2V9ALD4-F1
#
_entry.id   AF-A0A2V9ALD4-F1
#
_cell.length_a   1.000
_cell.length_b   1.000
_cell.length_c   1.000
_cell.angle_alpha   90.00
_cell.angle_beta   90.00
_cell.angle_gamma   90.00
#
_symmetry.space_group_name_H-M   'P 1'
#
loop_
_entity.id
_entity.type
_entity.pdbx_description
1 polymer ?
#
loop_
_entity_poly.entity_id
_entity_poly.type
_entity_poly.pdbx_seq_one_letter_code
_entity_poly.pdbx_strand_id
1 'polypeptide(L)'
;MKRKEGICLAIILLVFLFYLLTIRAGQPWPDDFALYIGEAKNLAEHVPLSATGYIYNPHNPGIGPRLYPPVFPALLVPAYVIGGLSNLTPMKVEMVLFFVTLLIVLWKGLGKELSLPYRAAMLGILGFNPLLWSYKDLILSDILFTFFLYLTLAFADKFVGGLENRPASSRHIPALAGLIYLCYGTRTIGIILVPALLFLAVVHWRRGGRSVAIASVLGLFLCLIQRKFFGGEETYADQLQLSFPSLAKILLANVVDYSWSLSTFWENPYTKMLRDVVLILVTLLASVAYFRRIRTGPRVYEVFLPLYLGIVLLWPNSGGNRYLIPVFPLYVYLCLEGVEIVKTWLHIRRSEAILVSLLAVIFLSYGAEFAHSDFGPFKDGVNKKEAGELFAYIKANTLTKDVFIFRRPRALALFTERNVSVYPDSQKRVSFCRYFQIIGATYLIEAPALDDPGFHEFLAREIPAKQLVFSNSDFRVFHVRPDDLGRCANLEVSANAPTTAP
;
A
#
# COMPACT_ATOMS: atom_id res chain seq x y z
N MET A 1 -20.67 27.37 17.85
CA MET A 1 -19.67 26.38 17.33
C MET A 1 -20.30 25.22 16.56
N LYS A 2 -21.29 24.47 17.10
CA LYS A 2 -21.86 23.26 16.45
C LYS A 2 -22.44 23.47 15.03
N ARG A 3 -23.07 24.63 14.74
CA ARG A 3 -23.72 24.90 13.43
C ARG A 3 -22.72 25.15 12.28
N LYS A 4 -21.50 25.61 12.57
CA LYS A 4 -20.49 25.95 11.55
C LYS A 4 -19.72 24.73 11.04
N GLU A 5 -19.64 23.68 11.84
CA GLU A 5 -18.94 22.44 11.51
C GLU A 5 -19.75 21.48 10.61
N GLY A 6 -21.03 21.78 10.38
CA GLY A 6 -21.93 20.94 9.57
C GLY A 6 -21.45 20.72 8.14
N ILE A 7 -20.70 21.66 7.56
CA ILE A 7 -20.14 21.52 6.20
C ILE A 7 -19.11 20.40 6.11
N CYS A 8 -18.24 20.23 7.11
CA CYS A 8 -17.25 19.15 7.12
C CYS A 8 -17.95 17.79 7.23
N LEU A 9 -18.98 17.69 8.09
CA LEU A 9 -19.78 16.48 8.20
C LEU A 9 -20.52 16.16 6.90
N ALA A 10 -21.11 17.17 6.25
CA ALA A 10 -21.78 17.01 4.97
C ALA A 10 -20.82 16.49 3.88
N ILE A 11 -19.61 17.05 3.78
CA ILE A 11 -18.58 16.57 2.84
C ILE A 11 -18.24 15.10 3.12
N ILE A 12 -17.99 14.74 4.37
CA ILE A 12 -17.66 13.36 4.77
C ILE A 12 -18.80 12.39 4.41
N LEU A 13 -20.06 12.78 4.66
CA LEU A 13 -21.24 11.99 4.30
C LEU A 13 -21.40 11.85 2.78
N LEU A 14 -21.16 12.91 2.01
CA LEU A 14 -21.19 12.85 0.54
C LEU A 14 -20.11 11.94 -0.01
N VAL A 15 -18.89 12.00 0.55
CA VAL A 15 -17.79 11.09 0.19
C VAL A 15 -18.16 9.64 0.49
N PHE A 16 -18.70 9.38 1.69
CA PHE A 16 -19.16 8.04 2.06
C PHE A 16 -20.19 7.49 1.08
N LEU A 17 -21.24 8.27 0.78
CA LEU A 17 -22.28 7.86 -0.17
C LEU A 17 -21.70 7.65 -1.58
N PHE A 18 -20.86 8.58 -2.05
CA PHE A 18 -20.22 8.46 -3.36
C PHE A 18 -19.37 7.20 -3.47
N TYR A 19 -18.56 6.90 -2.45
CA TYR A 19 -17.72 5.69 -2.46
C TYR A 19 -18.58 4.44 -2.45
N LEU A 20 -19.58 4.36 -1.57
CA LEU A 20 -20.48 3.19 -1.51
C LEU A 20 -21.23 2.95 -2.82
N LEU A 21 -21.80 4.00 -3.40
CA LEU A 21 -22.57 3.92 -4.65
C LEU A 21 -21.72 3.53 -5.87
N THR A 22 -20.40 3.64 -5.76
CA THR A 22 -19.47 3.39 -6.87
C THR A 22 -18.54 2.19 -6.63
N ILE A 23 -18.70 1.43 -5.54
CA ILE A 23 -17.93 0.19 -5.33
C ILE A 23 -18.22 -0.80 -6.45
N ARG A 24 -17.16 -1.35 -7.05
CA ARG A 24 -17.26 -2.41 -8.07
C ARG A 24 -17.05 -3.79 -7.46
N ALA A 25 -17.76 -4.79 -7.95
CA ALA A 25 -17.60 -6.19 -7.51
C ALA A 25 -16.28 -6.81 -8.00
N GLY A 26 -15.76 -7.80 -7.26
CA GLY A 26 -14.52 -8.53 -7.62
C GLY A 26 -13.23 -7.79 -7.29
N GLN A 27 -12.09 -8.21 -7.85
CA GLN A 27 -10.79 -7.53 -7.73
C GLN A 27 -10.06 -7.55 -9.08
N PRO A 28 -9.47 -6.42 -9.52
CA PRO A 28 -8.56 -6.44 -10.66
C PRO A 28 -7.23 -7.10 -10.28
N TRP A 29 -6.41 -7.41 -11.28
CA TRP A 29 -4.98 -7.68 -11.06
C TRP A 29 -4.26 -6.41 -10.57
N PRO A 30 -3.15 -6.49 -9.80
CA PRO A 30 -2.38 -7.68 -9.39
C PRO A 30 -3.01 -8.41 -8.19
N ASP A 31 -2.27 -9.30 -7.52
CA ASP A 31 -2.80 -10.24 -6.53
C ASP A 31 -2.44 -9.94 -5.05
N ASP A 32 -2.04 -8.71 -4.72
CA ASP A 32 -1.70 -8.31 -3.35
C ASP A 32 -2.84 -8.53 -2.36
N PHE A 33 -4.08 -8.25 -2.77
CA PHE A 33 -5.26 -8.46 -1.95
C PHE A 33 -5.41 -9.92 -1.51
N ALA A 34 -4.94 -10.87 -2.32
CA ALA A 34 -5.25 -12.28 -2.14
C ALA A 34 -4.55 -12.86 -0.90
N LEU A 35 -3.35 -12.38 -0.58
CA LEU A 35 -2.65 -12.82 0.63
C LEU A 35 -3.33 -12.25 1.89
N TYR A 36 -3.80 -11.00 1.86
CA TYR A 36 -4.59 -10.44 2.97
C TYR A 36 -5.89 -11.20 3.22
N ILE A 37 -6.62 -11.54 2.14
CA ILE A 37 -7.86 -12.33 2.24
C ILE A 37 -7.56 -13.76 2.69
N GLY A 38 -6.48 -14.39 2.19
CA GLY A 38 -6.07 -15.73 2.59
C GLY A 38 -5.71 -15.82 4.07
N GLU A 39 -5.01 -14.81 4.60
CA GLU A 39 -4.70 -14.71 6.02
C GLU A 39 -5.96 -14.46 6.87
N ALA A 40 -6.90 -13.62 6.40
CA ALA A 40 -8.19 -13.42 7.05
C ALA A 40 -9.05 -14.70 7.05
N LYS A 41 -9.05 -15.44 5.94
CA LYS A 41 -9.67 -16.77 5.82
C LYS A 41 -9.12 -17.73 6.86
N ASN A 42 -7.79 -17.84 6.96
CA ASN A 42 -7.13 -18.72 7.91
C ASN A 42 -7.48 -18.37 9.36
N LEU A 43 -7.55 -17.08 9.70
CA LEU A 43 -8.01 -16.62 11.01
C LEU A 43 -9.47 -16.99 11.28
N ALA A 44 -10.37 -16.82 10.31
CA ALA A 44 -11.77 -17.18 10.44
C ALA A 44 -12.00 -18.69 10.58
N GLU A 45 -11.16 -19.50 9.91
CA GLU A 45 -11.24 -20.95 9.88
C GLU A 45 -10.39 -21.64 10.97
N HIS A 46 -9.73 -20.86 11.84
CA HIS A 46 -8.86 -21.35 12.91
C HIS A 46 -7.69 -22.22 12.41
N VAL A 47 -7.18 -21.90 11.22
CA VAL A 47 -6.01 -22.54 10.59
C VAL A 47 -4.78 -21.65 10.77
N PRO A 48 -3.55 -22.20 10.84
CA PRO A 48 -2.35 -21.37 10.92
C PRO A 48 -2.31 -20.27 9.85
N LEU A 49 -1.95 -19.05 10.24
CA LEU A 49 -1.92 -17.87 9.35
C LEU A 49 -1.11 -18.14 8.07
N SER A 50 0.00 -18.87 8.18
CA SER A 50 0.92 -19.22 7.10
C SER A 50 0.40 -20.26 6.10
N ALA A 51 -0.74 -20.90 6.36
CA ALA A 51 -1.31 -21.92 5.48
C ALA A 51 -2.04 -21.28 4.27
N THR A 52 -1.38 -20.39 3.54
CA THR A 52 -1.98 -19.62 2.44
C THR A 52 -1.83 -20.29 1.08
N GLY A 53 -1.03 -21.35 0.99
CA GLY A 53 -0.63 -21.99 -0.27
C GLY A 53 0.39 -21.18 -1.08
N TYR A 54 0.72 -19.95 -0.67
CA TYR A 54 1.76 -19.16 -1.32
C TYR A 54 3.15 -19.64 -0.89
N ILE A 55 3.93 -20.16 -1.84
CA ILE A 55 5.33 -20.49 -1.66
C ILE A 55 6.16 -19.24 -1.97
N TYR A 56 6.81 -18.69 -0.96
CA TYR A 56 7.71 -17.56 -1.13
C TYR A 56 8.94 -17.91 -1.98
N ASN A 57 9.26 -17.03 -2.94
CA ASN A 57 10.45 -17.13 -3.77
C ASN A 57 11.51 -16.08 -3.37
N PRO A 58 12.63 -16.46 -2.72
CA PRO A 58 13.71 -15.52 -2.39
C PRO A 58 14.41 -14.92 -3.63
N HIS A 59 14.27 -15.57 -4.79
CA HIS A 59 14.80 -15.06 -6.05
C HIS A 59 13.84 -14.07 -6.73
N ASN A 60 12.62 -13.89 -6.23
CA ASN A 60 11.70 -12.86 -6.65
C ASN A 60 10.97 -12.23 -5.44
N PRO A 61 11.72 -11.58 -4.53
CA PRO A 61 11.20 -11.12 -3.24
C PRO A 61 10.25 -9.92 -3.38
N GLY A 62 10.19 -9.29 -4.56
CA GLY A 62 9.33 -8.15 -4.86
C GLY A 62 7.85 -8.50 -4.99
N ILE A 63 7.50 -9.78 -5.16
CA ILE A 63 6.08 -10.21 -5.22
C ILE A 63 5.39 -10.03 -3.88
N GLY A 64 6.07 -10.32 -2.79
CA GLY A 64 5.52 -10.19 -1.45
C GLY A 64 6.16 -11.15 -0.46
N PRO A 65 6.08 -10.83 0.85
CA PRO A 65 6.62 -11.68 1.91
C PRO A 65 5.80 -12.97 2.05
N ARG A 66 6.32 -13.93 2.83
CA ARG A 66 5.60 -15.17 3.20
C ARG A 66 4.27 -14.89 3.90
N LEU A 67 4.27 -13.87 4.75
CA LEU A 67 3.14 -13.44 5.55
C LEU A 67 3.13 -11.92 5.60
N TYR A 68 1.94 -11.35 5.51
CA TYR A 68 1.73 -9.94 5.82
C TYR A 68 1.60 -9.70 7.33
N PRO A 69 1.77 -8.44 7.77
CA PRO A 69 1.47 -8.05 9.13
C PRO A 69 0.00 -8.37 9.51
N PRO A 70 -0.26 -8.96 10.69
CA PRO A 70 -1.50 -9.64 11.00
C PRO A 70 -2.69 -8.73 11.33
N VAL A 71 -2.49 -7.43 11.61
CA VAL A 71 -3.58 -6.55 12.05
C VAL A 71 -4.58 -6.28 10.93
N PHE A 72 -4.11 -6.09 9.69
CA PHE A 72 -5.02 -5.88 8.56
C PHE A 72 -5.87 -7.13 8.25
N PRO A 73 -5.28 -8.33 8.06
CA PRO A 73 -6.05 -9.57 7.96
C PRO A 73 -7.02 -9.79 9.12
N ALA A 74 -6.59 -9.53 10.37
CA ALA A 74 -7.43 -9.74 11.54
C ALA A 74 -8.65 -8.80 11.57
N LEU A 75 -8.49 -7.54 11.16
CA LEU A 75 -9.60 -6.61 11.07
C LEU A 75 -10.55 -6.92 9.92
N LEU A 76 -10.04 -7.57 8.87
CA LEU A 76 -10.81 -8.01 7.70
C LEU A 76 -11.71 -9.23 7.98
N VAL A 77 -11.46 -9.98 9.07
CA VAL A 77 -12.17 -11.22 9.42
C VAL A 77 -13.71 -11.04 9.46
N PRO A 78 -14.29 -10.03 10.12
CA PRO A 78 -15.74 -9.88 10.17
C PRO A 78 -16.36 -9.73 8.78
N ALA A 79 -15.75 -8.93 7.91
CA ALA A 79 -16.23 -8.77 6.54
C ALA A 79 -16.03 -10.03 5.69
N TYR A 80 -14.94 -10.77 5.91
CA TYR A 80 -14.73 -12.08 5.31
C TYR A 80 -15.81 -13.08 5.77
N VAL A 81 -16.16 -13.14 7.05
CA VAL A 81 -17.22 -14.04 7.55
C VAL A 81 -18.57 -13.73 6.92
N ILE A 82 -18.85 -12.46 6.60
CA ILE A 82 -20.11 -12.04 5.95
C ILE A 82 -20.15 -12.43 4.46
N GLY A 83 -19.07 -12.19 3.71
CA GLY A 83 -19.08 -12.33 2.24
C GLY A 83 -18.34 -13.54 1.66
N GLY A 84 -17.38 -14.07 2.41
CA GLY A 84 -16.42 -15.08 1.96
C GLY A 84 -15.69 -14.68 0.68
N LEU A 85 -15.24 -15.68 -0.07
CA LEU A 85 -14.68 -15.48 -1.42
C LEU A 85 -15.76 -15.26 -2.50
N SER A 86 -17.02 -15.57 -2.20
CA SER A 86 -18.14 -15.42 -3.14
C SER A 86 -18.53 -13.97 -3.36
N ASN A 87 -18.40 -13.13 -2.32
CA ASN A 87 -18.73 -11.72 -2.37
C ASN A 87 -17.70 -10.90 -1.60
N LEU A 88 -16.81 -10.25 -2.35
CA LEU A 88 -15.75 -9.41 -1.76
C LEU A 88 -16.24 -8.01 -1.34
N THR A 89 -17.50 -7.66 -1.61
CA THR A 89 -18.06 -6.32 -1.36
C THR A 89 -18.03 -5.90 0.11
N PRO A 90 -18.37 -6.76 1.11
CA PRO A 90 -18.30 -6.38 2.52
C PRO A 90 -16.90 -5.92 2.94
N MET A 91 -15.86 -6.58 2.45
CA MET A 91 -14.46 -6.22 2.73
C MET A 91 -14.11 -4.86 2.12
N LYS A 92 -14.63 -4.52 0.94
CA LYS A 92 -14.46 -3.18 0.35
C LYS A 92 -15.22 -2.10 1.12
N VAL A 93 -16.43 -2.40 1.57
CA VAL A 93 -17.22 -1.48 2.43
C VAL A 93 -16.46 -1.18 3.71
N GLU A 94 -15.82 -2.18 4.32
CA GLU A 94 -14.94 -1.98 5.48
C GLU A 94 -13.80 -0.98 5.18
N MET A 95 -13.16 -1.08 4.01
CA MET A 95 -12.12 -0.11 3.59
C MET A 95 -12.68 1.31 3.46
N VAL A 96 -13.89 1.45 2.91
CA VAL A 96 -14.57 2.75 2.82
C VAL A 96 -14.87 3.32 4.21
N LEU A 97 -15.29 2.49 5.17
CA LEU A 97 -15.52 2.92 6.55
C LEU A 97 -14.23 3.42 7.22
N PHE A 98 -13.10 2.74 7.00
CA PHE A 98 -11.81 3.23 7.47
C PHE A 98 -11.39 4.53 6.80
N PHE A 99 -11.64 4.70 5.49
CA PHE A 99 -11.34 5.95 4.80
C PHE A 99 -12.16 7.13 5.35
N VAL A 100 -13.46 6.94 5.54
CA VAL A 100 -14.36 7.96 6.10
C VAL A 100 -13.97 8.30 7.55
N THR A 101 -13.59 7.29 8.33
CA THR A 101 -13.09 7.50 9.70
C THR A 101 -11.75 8.22 9.71
N LEU A 102 -10.85 7.94 8.76
CA LEU A 102 -9.63 8.71 8.53
C LEU A 102 -9.97 10.18 8.25
N LEU A 103 -10.95 10.49 7.40
CA LEU A 103 -11.37 11.88 7.18
C LEU A 103 -11.84 12.56 8.47
N ILE A 104 -12.52 11.84 9.37
CA ILE A 104 -12.90 12.37 10.70
C ILE A 104 -11.66 12.63 11.57
N VAL A 105 -10.69 11.71 11.58
CA VAL A 105 -9.41 11.88 12.29
C VAL A 105 -8.65 13.09 11.76
N LEU A 106 -8.59 13.27 10.44
CA LEU A 106 -7.95 14.43 9.83
C LEU A 106 -8.70 15.72 10.15
N TRP A 107 -10.04 15.69 10.12
CA TRP A 107 -10.88 16.83 10.47
C TRP A 107 -10.66 17.33 11.90
N LYS A 108 -10.59 16.40 12.87
CA LYS A 108 -10.51 16.72 14.31
C LYS A 108 -9.08 16.79 14.86
N GLY A 109 -8.14 16.12 14.21
CA GLY A 109 -6.71 16.13 14.51
C GLY A 109 -6.01 17.21 13.69
N LEU A 110 -5.42 16.81 12.56
CA LEU A 110 -4.56 17.64 11.72
C LEU A 110 -5.23 18.98 11.32
N GLY A 111 -6.46 18.93 10.81
CA GLY A 111 -7.18 20.09 10.30
C GLY A 111 -7.65 21.09 11.36
N LYS A 112 -7.46 20.82 12.67
CA LYS A 112 -7.91 21.70 13.75
C LYS A 112 -7.31 23.10 13.67
N GLU A 113 -6.12 23.23 13.08
CA GLU A 113 -5.39 24.52 12.99
C GLU A 113 -5.78 25.33 11.76
N LEU A 114 -6.33 24.68 10.74
CA LEU A 114 -6.86 25.37 9.57
C LEU A 114 -8.16 26.08 9.92
N SER A 115 -8.36 27.25 9.33
CA SER A 115 -9.68 27.89 9.36
C SER A 115 -10.70 27.04 8.60
N LEU A 116 -11.99 27.21 8.94
CA LEU A 116 -13.06 26.31 8.49
C LEU A 116 -13.12 26.09 6.96
N PRO A 117 -12.97 27.12 6.09
CA PRO A 117 -12.99 26.91 4.64
C PRO A 117 -11.85 26.00 4.15
N TYR A 118 -10.65 26.17 4.69
CA TYR A 118 -9.47 25.38 4.34
C TYR A 118 -9.57 23.96 4.90
N ARG A 119 -10.16 23.82 6.09
CA ARG A 119 -10.47 22.49 6.66
C ARG A 119 -11.49 21.74 5.79
N ALA A 120 -12.54 22.40 5.33
CA ALA A 120 -13.51 21.82 4.40
C ALA A 120 -12.86 21.48 3.05
N ALA A 121 -12.00 22.37 2.53
CA ALA A 121 -11.21 22.15 1.33
C ALA A 121 -10.31 20.92 1.45
N MET A 122 -9.60 20.73 2.58
CA MET A 122 -8.76 19.56 2.83
C MET A 122 -9.58 18.26 2.71
N LEU A 123 -10.75 18.22 3.34
CA LEU A 123 -11.63 17.06 3.29
C LEU A 123 -12.20 16.83 1.88
N GLY A 124 -12.53 17.89 1.16
CA GLY A 124 -13.00 17.79 -0.22
C GLY A 124 -11.92 17.31 -1.19
N ILE A 125 -10.71 17.88 -1.11
CA ILE A 125 -9.56 17.49 -1.93
C ILE A 125 -9.23 16.02 -1.69
N LEU A 126 -9.07 15.59 -0.44
CA LEU A 126 -8.75 14.19 -0.13
C LEU A 126 -9.91 13.24 -0.43
N GLY A 127 -11.12 13.61 -0.02
CA GLY A 127 -12.29 12.74 -0.08
C GLY A 127 -12.85 12.54 -1.49
N PHE A 128 -12.67 13.49 -2.40
CA PHE A 128 -13.08 13.37 -3.81
C PHE A 128 -11.90 13.18 -4.77
N ASN A 129 -10.70 12.90 -4.25
CA ASN A 129 -9.54 12.66 -5.09
C ASN A 129 -9.74 11.38 -5.94
N PRO A 130 -9.63 11.44 -7.28
CA PRO A 130 -9.84 10.28 -8.16
C PRO A 130 -8.90 9.11 -7.87
N LEU A 131 -7.64 9.41 -7.54
CA LEU A 131 -6.67 8.39 -7.16
C LEU A 131 -7.12 7.67 -5.87
N LEU A 132 -7.38 8.39 -4.78
CA LEU A 132 -7.86 7.77 -3.53
C LEU A 132 -9.22 7.08 -3.69
N TRP A 133 -10.09 7.60 -4.56
CA TRP A 133 -11.35 6.97 -4.92
C TRP A 133 -11.15 5.60 -5.58
N SER A 134 -10.16 5.46 -6.47
CA SER A 134 -9.86 4.16 -7.10
C SER A 134 -9.45 3.08 -6.09
N TYR A 135 -8.81 3.47 -4.97
CA TYR A 135 -8.41 2.53 -3.91
C TYR A 135 -9.58 1.93 -3.13
N LYS A 136 -10.80 2.51 -3.19
CA LYS A 136 -12.00 1.89 -2.58
C LYS A 136 -12.26 0.48 -3.12
N ASP A 137 -11.81 0.23 -4.35
CA ASP A 137 -12.01 -1.02 -5.05
C ASP A 137 -11.00 -2.09 -4.65
N LEU A 138 -9.90 -1.71 -4.00
CA LEU A 138 -8.78 -2.58 -3.70
C LEU A 138 -8.78 -2.94 -2.21
N ILE A 139 -8.74 -4.23 -1.89
CA ILE A 139 -8.60 -4.71 -0.51
C ILE A 139 -7.12 -4.69 -0.17
N LEU A 140 -6.65 -3.53 0.31
CA LEU A 140 -5.25 -3.25 0.62
C LEU A 140 -5.12 -2.53 1.96
N SER A 141 -3.98 -2.70 2.61
CA SER A 141 -3.70 -2.16 3.94
C SER A 141 -3.42 -0.65 4.00
N ASP A 142 -3.29 0.03 2.85
CA ASP A 142 -2.77 1.40 2.75
C ASP A 142 -3.66 2.44 3.48
N ILE A 143 -4.99 2.34 3.30
CA ILE A 143 -5.96 3.23 3.96
C ILE A 143 -6.01 2.98 5.46
N LEU A 144 -6.05 1.71 5.89
CA LEU A 144 -6.05 1.36 7.31
C LEU A 144 -4.76 1.83 8.00
N PHE A 145 -3.61 1.62 7.35
CA PHE A 145 -2.33 2.09 7.86
C PHE A 145 -2.35 3.61 8.03
N THR A 146 -2.86 4.33 7.03
CA THR A 146 -2.98 5.79 7.08
C THR A 146 -3.93 6.24 8.20
N PHE A 147 -5.05 5.55 8.41
CA PHE A 147 -5.95 5.78 9.54
C PHE A 147 -5.22 5.66 10.89
N PHE A 148 -4.56 4.54 11.16
CA PHE A 148 -3.84 4.35 12.42
C PHE A 148 -2.67 5.31 12.56
N LEU A 149 -1.97 5.63 11.46
CA LEU A 149 -0.88 6.59 11.44
C LEU A 149 -1.35 7.96 11.92
N TYR A 150 -2.35 8.57 11.27
CA TYR A 150 -2.82 9.89 11.65
C TYR A 150 -3.52 9.89 13.02
N LEU A 151 -4.16 8.79 13.41
CA LEU A 151 -4.69 8.65 14.77
C LEU A 151 -3.56 8.64 15.80
N THR A 152 -2.46 7.93 15.53
CA THR A 152 -1.26 7.88 16.39
C THR A 152 -0.61 9.26 16.51
N LEU A 153 -0.38 9.94 15.37
CA LEU A 153 0.23 11.27 15.34
C LEU A 153 -0.63 12.29 16.10
N ALA A 154 -1.95 12.31 15.85
CA ALA A 154 -2.87 13.20 16.54
C ALA A 154 -3.01 12.89 18.04
N PHE A 155 -2.84 11.62 18.43
CA PHE A 155 -2.86 11.22 19.84
C PHE A 155 -1.55 11.56 20.55
N ALA A 156 -0.41 11.37 19.90
CA ALA A 156 0.91 11.72 20.43
C ALA A 156 1.04 13.22 20.73
N ASP A 157 0.53 14.09 19.86
CA ASP A 157 0.50 15.55 20.06
C ASP A 157 -0.21 15.95 21.38
N LYS A 158 -1.19 15.17 21.85
CA LYS A 158 -1.89 15.44 23.12
C LYS A 158 -1.03 15.19 24.36
N PHE A 159 0.02 14.36 24.25
CA PHE A 159 0.94 14.12 25.36
C PHE A 159 1.95 15.25 25.54
N VAL A 160 2.36 15.85 24.42
CA VAL A 160 3.45 16.83 24.38
C VAL A 160 3.00 18.25 24.72
N GLY A 161 1.68 18.49 24.78
CA GLY A 161 1.08 19.73 25.25
C GLY A 161 1.42 20.94 24.37
N GLY A 162 0.44 21.42 23.61
CA GLY A 162 0.47 22.82 23.17
C GLY A 162 0.40 23.76 24.38
N LEU A 163 0.84 25.01 24.23
CA LEU A 163 0.86 26.07 25.26
C LEU A 163 -0.46 26.22 26.08
N GLU A 164 -1.57 25.69 25.59
CA GLU A 164 -2.91 25.83 26.17
C GLU A 164 -3.51 24.55 26.78
N ASN A 165 -2.92 23.36 26.59
CA ASN A 165 -3.51 22.09 27.05
C ASN A 165 -2.67 21.38 28.11
N ARG A 166 -3.34 20.89 29.17
CA ARG A 166 -2.71 19.98 30.13
C ARG A 166 -2.24 18.71 29.39
N PRO A 167 -1.01 18.23 29.63
CA PRO A 167 -0.52 17.02 29.00
C PRO A 167 -1.43 15.83 29.34
N ALA A 168 -1.61 14.92 28.38
CA ALA A 168 -2.38 13.71 28.59
C ALA A 168 -1.87 12.91 29.80
N SER A 169 -2.80 12.38 30.60
CA SER A 169 -2.48 11.56 31.79
C SER A 169 -1.65 10.34 31.41
N SER A 170 -0.75 9.90 32.30
CA SER A 170 0.02 8.66 32.18
C SER A 170 -0.84 7.42 31.91
N ARG A 171 -2.14 7.47 32.28
CA ARG A 171 -3.14 6.42 31.97
C ARG A 171 -3.34 6.16 30.47
N HIS A 172 -2.95 7.09 29.59
CA HIS A 172 -3.10 6.94 28.15
C HIS A 172 -1.87 6.31 27.46
N ILE A 173 -0.78 6.07 28.19
CA ILE A 173 0.45 5.45 27.66
C ILE A 173 0.16 4.11 26.96
N PRO A 174 -0.62 3.18 27.54
CA PRO A 174 -0.93 1.91 26.88
C PRO A 174 -1.70 2.10 25.56
N ALA A 175 -2.58 3.09 25.48
CA ALA A 175 -3.32 3.38 24.26
C ALA A 175 -2.40 3.90 23.15
N LEU A 176 -1.43 4.77 23.45
CA LEU A 176 -0.44 5.22 22.47
C LEU A 176 0.47 4.08 22.03
N ALA A 177 0.93 3.23 22.96
CA ALA A 177 1.72 2.04 22.64
C ALA A 177 0.94 1.07 21.73
N GLY A 178 -0.35 0.86 22.01
CA GLY A 178 -1.24 0.06 21.17
C GLY A 178 -1.43 0.65 19.79
N LEU A 179 -1.56 1.97 19.65
CA LEU A 179 -1.67 2.63 18.34
C LEU A 179 -0.39 2.51 17.50
N ILE A 180 0.79 2.61 18.13
CA ILE A 180 2.07 2.36 17.47
C ILE A 180 2.12 0.91 16.96
N TYR A 181 1.72 -0.05 17.80
CA TYR A 181 1.62 -1.45 17.41
C TYR A 181 0.62 -1.65 16.26
N LEU A 182 -0.57 -1.06 16.30
CA LEU A 182 -1.57 -1.18 15.24
C LEU A 182 -1.06 -0.63 13.89
N CYS A 183 -0.26 0.44 13.90
CA CYS A 183 0.42 0.92 12.69
C CYS A 183 1.38 -0.13 12.14
N TYR A 184 2.30 -0.62 12.97
CA TYR A 184 3.29 -1.62 12.58
C TYR A 184 2.65 -2.94 12.11
N GLY A 185 1.68 -3.42 12.87
CA GLY A 185 0.93 -4.64 12.60
C GLY A 185 0.03 -4.55 11.38
N THR A 186 -0.24 -3.34 10.86
CA THR A 186 -0.90 -3.13 9.57
C THR A 186 0.13 -3.12 8.44
N ARG A 187 1.25 -2.41 8.62
CA ARG A 187 2.38 -2.37 7.69
C ARG A 187 3.69 -2.17 8.45
N THR A 188 4.71 -2.98 8.14
CA THR A 188 6.02 -2.96 8.83
C THR A 188 6.72 -1.60 8.78
N ILE A 189 6.51 -0.80 7.72
CA ILE A 189 7.04 0.58 7.62
C ILE A 189 6.55 1.48 8.78
N GLY A 190 5.46 1.13 9.45
CA GLY A 190 4.98 1.79 10.67
C GLY A 190 6.01 1.83 11.81
N ILE A 191 7.05 0.99 11.77
CA ILE A 191 8.16 1.03 12.72
C ILE A 191 8.84 2.41 12.80
N ILE A 192 8.78 3.19 11.71
CA ILE A 192 9.36 4.54 11.63
C ILE A 192 8.74 5.53 12.62
N LEU A 193 7.54 5.23 13.14
CA LEU A 193 6.93 6.01 14.21
C LEU A 193 7.75 5.99 15.50
N VAL A 194 8.47 4.89 15.79
CA VAL A 194 9.28 4.77 17.00
C VAL A 194 10.39 5.82 17.03
N PRO A 195 11.32 5.90 16.05
CA PRO A 195 12.32 6.96 16.05
C PRO A 195 11.73 8.37 15.95
N ALA A 196 10.63 8.56 15.20
CA ALA A 196 9.96 9.87 15.11
C ALA A 196 9.41 10.35 16.47
N LEU A 197 8.75 9.45 17.21
CA LEU A 197 8.17 9.74 18.53
C LEU A 197 9.24 9.86 19.62
N LEU A 198 10.33 9.08 19.54
CA LEU A 198 11.47 9.24 20.43
C LEU A 198 12.16 10.60 20.21
N PHE A 199 12.33 11.03 18.96
CA PHE A 199 12.85 12.37 18.68
C PHE A 199 11.92 13.44 19.27
N LEU A 200 10.61 13.34 19.04
CA LEU A 200 9.62 14.24 19.62
C LEU A 200 9.71 14.27 21.16
N ALA A 201 9.85 13.10 21.78
CA ALA A 201 9.98 12.94 23.22
C ALA A 201 11.22 13.64 23.78
N VAL A 202 12.36 13.56 23.08
CA VAL A 202 13.60 14.26 23.44
C VAL A 202 13.41 15.77 23.37
N VAL A 203 12.85 16.28 22.26
CA VAL A 203 12.59 17.73 22.08
C VAL A 203 11.66 18.26 23.17
N HIS A 204 10.69 17.45 23.62
CA HIS A 204 9.67 17.86 24.58
C HIS A 204 9.76 17.13 25.93
N TRP A 205 10.98 16.76 26.36
CA TRP A 205 11.18 15.89 27.54
C TRP A 205 10.49 16.40 28.81
N ARG A 206 10.57 17.72 29.06
CA ARG A 206 9.95 18.38 30.22
C ARG A 206 8.45 18.66 30.07
N ARG A 207 7.88 18.46 28.88
CA ARG A 207 6.47 18.75 28.54
C ARG A 207 5.71 17.48 28.15
N GLY A 208 5.91 16.39 28.90
CA GLY A 208 5.21 15.12 28.64
C GLY A 208 5.90 14.18 27.64
N GLY A 209 7.07 14.56 27.10
CA GLY A 209 7.87 13.70 26.24
C GLY A 209 8.26 12.36 26.89
N ARG A 210 8.45 12.31 28.22
CA ARG A 210 8.68 11.05 28.96
C ARG A 210 7.59 10.01 28.71
N SER A 211 6.32 10.42 28.71
CA SER A 211 5.20 9.52 28.46
C SER A 211 5.20 8.99 27.03
N VAL A 212 5.57 9.83 26.06
CA VAL A 212 5.72 9.45 24.64
C VAL A 212 6.88 8.46 24.49
N ALA A 213 8.01 8.68 25.16
CA ALA A 213 9.15 7.77 25.14
C ALA A 213 8.77 6.39 25.70
N ILE A 214 8.11 6.35 26.87
CA ILE A 214 7.64 5.10 27.47
C ILE A 214 6.66 4.38 26.53
N ALA A 215 5.68 5.10 25.96
CA ALA A 215 4.74 4.52 25.00
C ALA A 215 5.45 3.98 23.74
N SER A 216 6.48 4.68 23.26
CA SER A 216 7.25 4.27 22.08
C SER A 216 8.06 3.00 22.34
N VAL A 217 8.69 2.88 23.52
CA VAL A 217 9.41 1.67 23.94
C VAL A 217 8.45 0.50 24.13
N LEU A 218 7.30 0.72 24.77
CA LEU A 218 6.27 -0.30 24.93
C LEU A 218 5.69 -0.74 23.57
N GLY A 219 5.43 0.21 22.67
CA GLY A 219 4.99 -0.07 21.30
C GLY A 219 6.02 -0.90 20.54
N LEU A 220 7.30 -0.52 20.60
CA LEU A 220 8.41 -1.29 20.02
C LEU A 220 8.45 -2.71 20.57
N PHE A 221 8.28 -2.89 21.88
CA PHE A 221 8.24 -4.20 22.51
C PHE A 221 7.11 -5.08 21.94
N LEU A 222 5.90 -4.51 21.74
CA LEU A 222 4.79 -5.21 21.08
C LEU A 222 5.12 -5.59 19.62
N CYS A 223 5.78 -4.70 18.87
CA CYS A 223 6.23 -5.00 17.51
C CYS A 223 7.24 -6.16 17.49
N LEU A 224 8.17 -6.20 18.44
CA LEU A 224 9.14 -7.29 18.56
C LEU A 224 8.49 -8.61 18.95
N ILE A 225 7.45 -8.59 19.79
CA ILE A 225 6.62 -9.77 20.08
C ILE A 225 5.98 -10.28 18.79
N GLN A 226 5.29 -9.44 18.02
CA GLN A 226 4.70 -9.84 16.74
C GLN A 226 5.74 -10.46 15.82
N ARG A 227 6.90 -9.79 15.63
CA ARG A 227 7.97 -10.31 14.79
C ARG A 227 8.40 -11.71 15.22
N LYS A 228 8.56 -11.95 16.52
CA LYS A 228 8.98 -13.25 17.07
C LYS A 228 7.95 -14.36 16.81
N PHE A 229 6.66 -14.06 16.92
CA PHE A 229 5.60 -15.06 16.78
C PHE A 229 5.19 -15.33 15.32
N PHE A 230 5.23 -14.32 14.44
CA PHE A 230 4.74 -14.45 13.06
C PHE A 230 5.86 -14.56 12.00
N GLY A 231 7.06 -14.00 12.23
CA GLY A 231 8.30 -14.28 11.47
C GLY A 231 8.35 -13.92 9.97
N GLY A 232 7.24 -13.56 9.32
CA GLY A 232 7.22 -13.29 7.86
C GLY A 232 7.88 -11.99 7.43
N GLU A 233 8.14 -11.09 8.37
CA GLU A 233 8.67 -9.74 8.10
C GLU A 233 10.18 -9.75 7.80
N GLU A 234 10.90 -10.77 8.24
CA GLU A 234 12.35 -10.90 7.99
C GLU A 234 12.66 -11.03 6.50
N THR A 235 11.70 -11.58 5.76
CA THR A 235 11.73 -11.72 4.31
C THR A 235 11.81 -10.38 3.58
N TYR A 236 11.38 -9.27 4.19
CA TYR A 236 11.59 -7.95 3.61
C TYR A 236 13.07 -7.56 3.51
N ALA A 237 13.94 -8.13 4.36
CA ALA A 237 15.38 -7.89 4.30
C ALA A 237 16.01 -8.47 3.03
N ASP A 238 15.41 -9.50 2.41
CA ASP A 238 15.88 -10.06 1.14
C ASP A 238 15.81 -9.03 -0.01
N GLN A 239 14.94 -8.01 0.11
CA GLN A 239 14.86 -6.91 -0.85
C GLN A 239 16.03 -5.93 -0.68
N LEU A 240 16.67 -5.85 0.49
CA LEU A 240 17.68 -4.85 0.83
C LEU A 240 19.13 -5.34 0.61
N GLN A 241 19.33 -6.51 0.02
CA GLN A 241 20.66 -7.07 -0.29
C GLN A 241 21.30 -6.37 -1.51
N LEU A 242 21.67 -5.10 -1.36
CA LEU A 242 22.15 -4.25 -2.45
C LEU A 242 23.52 -3.64 -2.17
N SER A 243 24.32 -3.48 -3.23
CA SER A 243 25.58 -2.74 -3.18
C SER A 243 25.35 -1.23 -3.13
N PHE A 244 26.31 -0.47 -2.58
CA PHE A 244 26.22 0.99 -2.45
C PHE A 244 25.96 1.73 -3.78
N PRO A 245 26.62 1.40 -4.91
CA PRO A 245 26.31 2.02 -6.20
C PRO A 245 24.88 1.77 -6.68
N SER A 246 24.33 0.57 -6.40
CA SER A 246 22.95 0.23 -6.71
C SER A 246 21.96 1.07 -5.91
N LEU A 247 22.32 1.38 -4.66
CA LEU A 247 21.51 2.18 -3.74
C LEU A 247 21.37 3.64 -4.22
N ALA A 248 22.44 4.24 -4.73
CA ALA A 248 22.39 5.58 -5.35
C ALA A 248 21.53 5.59 -6.63
N LYS A 249 21.63 4.55 -7.47
CA LYS A 249 20.81 4.40 -8.67
C LYS A 249 19.32 4.26 -8.31
N ILE A 250 19.01 3.45 -7.31
CA ILE A 250 17.64 3.26 -6.79
C ILE A 250 17.10 4.58 -6.25
N LEU A 251 17.89 5.32 -5.46
CA LEU A 251 17.48 6.60 -4.93
C LEU A 251 17.08 7.57 -6.06
N LEU A 252 17.92 7.71 -7.09
CA LEU A 252 17.62 8.58 -8.23
C LEU A 252 16.39 8.13 -9.01
N ALA A 253 16.24 6.83 -9.27
CA ALA A 253 15.07 6.27 -9.92
C ALA A 253 13.79 6.54 -9.11
N ASN A 254 13.83 6.30 -7.80
CA ASN A 254 12.72 6.55 -6.90
C ASN A 254 12.37 8.03 -6.80
N VAL A 255 13.34 8.95 -6.83
CA VAL A 255 13.04 10.40 -6.88
C VAL A 255 12.18 10.72 -8.10
N VAL A 256 12.51 10.16 -9.27
CA VAL A 256 11.73 10.34 -10.49
C VAL A 256 10.36 9.68 -10.37
N ASP A 257 10.31 8.41 -9.97
CA ASP A 257 9.07 7.62 -9.86
C ASP A 257 8.08 8.23 -8.86
N TYR A 258 8.55 8.67 -7.69
CA TYR A 258 7.69 9.28 -6.69
C TYR A 258 7.34 10.73 -7.01
N SER A 259 8.17 11.47 -7.77
CA SER A 259 7.78 12.76 -8.32
C SER A 259 6.64 12.61 -9.33
N TRP A 260 6.73 11.58 -10.20
CA TRP A 260 5.66 11.24 -11.12
C TRP A 260 4.40 10.79 -10.37
N SER A 261 4.55 9.88 -9.39
CA SER A 261 3.46 9.39 -8.53
C SER A 261 2.75 10.54 -7.80
N LEU A 262 3.50 11.50 -7.26
CA LEU A 262 2.94 12.69 -6.63
C LEU A 262 2.18 13.57 -7.62
N SER A 263 2.62 13.64 -8.88
CA SER A 263 1.90 14.37 -9.93
C SER A 263 0.55 13.75 -10.26
N THR A 264 0.42 12.41 -10.20
CA THR A 264 -0.86 11.72 -10.45
C THR A 264 -1.94 12.01 -9.40
N PHE A 265 -1.56 12.52 -8.23
CA PHE A 265 -2.54 13.03 -7.26
C PHE A 265 -3.32 14.24 -7.78
N TRP A 266 -2.75 14.96 -8.75
CA TRP A 266 -3.30 16.15 -9.41
C TRP A 266 -3.61 15.90 -10.89
N GLU A 267 -3.81 14.64 -11.28
CA GLU A 267 -3.97 14.25 -12.70
C GLU A 267 -5.10 15.03 -13.38
N ASN A 268 -4.88 15.32 -14.66
CA ASN A 268 -5.87 15.92 -15.53
C ASN A 268 -5.77 15.22 -16.90
N PRO A 269 -6.86 14.60 -17.40
CA PRO A 269 -6.78 13.72 -18.56
C PRO A 269 -6.64 14.50 -19.87
N TYR A 270 -6.95 15.81 -19.86
CA TYR A 270 -6.89 16.65 -21.04
C TYR A 270 -5.53 17.33 -21.21
N THR A 271 -4.90 17.77 -20.11
CA THR A 271 -3.68 18.59 -20.19
C THR A 271 -2.68 18.26 -19.07
N LYS A 272 -1.57 17.60 -19.44
CA LYS A 272 -0.43 17.35 -18.53
C LYS A 272 0.19 18.64 -17.98
N MET A 273 0.21 19.71 -18.78
CA MET A 273 0.70 21.02 -18.34
C MET A 273 -0.06 21.54 -17.13
N LEU A 274 -1.39 21.36 -17.07
CA LEU A 274 -2.19 21.81 -15.93
C LEU A 274 -1.84 21.03 -14.67
N ARG A 275 -1.73 19.70 -14.76
CA ARG A 275 -1.25 18.84 -13.67
C ARG A 275 0.11 19.32 -13.15
N ASP A 276 1.07 19.56 -14.04
CA ASP A 276 2.43 19.96 -13.65
C ASP A 276 2.45 21.35 -13.01
N VAL A 277 1.67 22.31 -13.53
CA VAL A 277 1.52 23.66 -12.94
C VAL A 277 0.88 23.58 -11.54
N VAL A 278 -0.20 22.80 -11.38
CA VAL A 278 -0.86 22.60 -10.08
C VAL A 278 0.12 21.96 -9.11
N LEU A 279 0.83 20.90 -9.51
CA LEU A 279 1.85 20.24 -8.69
C LEU A 279 2.93 21.21 -8.22
N ILE A 280 3.50 22.03 -9.12
CA ILE A 280 4.53 22.99 -8.76
C ILE A 280 3.98 24.01 -7.75
N LEU A 281 2.80 24.59 -8.03
CA LEU A 281 2.18 25.59 -7.16
C LEU A 281 1.89 25.03 -5.76
N VAL A 282 1.24 23.88 -5.68
CA VAL A 282 0.85 23.28 -4.39
C VAL A 282 2.07 22.77 -3.62
N THR A 283 3.12 22.30 -4.31
CA THR A 283 4.39 21.91 -3.67
C THR A 283 5.13 23.12 -3.10
N LEU A 284 5.17 24.25 -3.82
CA LEU A 284 5.75 25.50 -3.31
C LEU A 284 4.99 25.99 -2.06
N LEU A 285 3.66 25.98 -2.08
CA LEU A 285 2.84 26.34 -0.92
C LEU A 285 3.10 25.41 0.27
N ALA A 286 3.14 24.09 0.03
CA ALA A 286 3.44 23.11 1.06
C ALA A 286 4.85 23.29 1.66
N SER A 287 5.83 23.62 0.82
CA SER A 287 7.21 23.90 1.27
C SER A 287 7.27 25.13 2.17
N VAL A 288 6.58 26.21 1.81
CA VAL A 288 6.48 27.42 2.63
C VAL A 288 5.94 27.10 4.02
N ALA A 289 4.85 26.32 4.10
CA ALA A 289 4.28 25.89 5.38
C ALA A 289 5.23 25.01 6.18
N TYR A 290 5.84 24.01 5.53
CA TYR A 290 6.77 23.08 6.17
C TYR A 290 7.97 23.79 6.79
N PHE A 291 8.64 24.67 6.04
CA PHE A 291 9.79 25.42 6.54
C PHE A 291 9.42 26.41 7.64
N ARG A 292 8.23 27.04 7.56
CA ARG A 292 7.73 27.87 8.66
C ARG A 292 7.55 27.03 9.93
N ARG A 293 6.93 25.86 9.84
CA ARG A 293 6.68 24.97 10.98
C ARG A 293 7.96 24.48 11.65
N ILE A 294 8.95 24.06 10.87
CA ILE A 294 10.27 23.68 11.39
C ILE A 294 10.89 24.81 12.20
N ARG A 295 10.82 26.06 11.69
CA ARG A 295 11.38 27.22 12.39
C ARG A 295 10.62 27.62 13.65
N THR A 296 9.31 27.43 13.68
CA THR A 296 8.47 27.79 14.84
C THR A 296 8.40 26.72 15.92
N GLY A 297 8.83 25.49 15.62
CA GLY A 297 8.79 24.34 16.52
C GLY A 297 8.14 23.13 15.83
N PRO A 298 8.91 22.11 15.43
CA PRO A 298 8.38 20.96 14.72
C PRO A 298 7.50 20.10 15.63
N ARG A 299 6.42 19.56 15.07
CA ARG A 299 5.61 18.52 15.70
C ARG A 299 6.02 17.17 15.16
N VAL A 300 5.28 16.14 15.60
CA VAL A 300 5.53 14.78 15.15
C VAL A 300 5.39 14.63 13.64
N TYR A 301 4.50 15.39 13.00
CA TYR A 301 4.28 15.34 11.55
C TYR A 301 5.53 15.76 10.76
N GLU A 302 6.17 16.86 11.16
CA GLU A 302 7.34 17.40 10.45
C GLU A 302 8.59 16.52 10.60
N VAL A 303 8.66 15.76 11.70
CA VAL A 303 9.72 14.78 11.97
C VAL A 303 9.44 13.47 11.25
N PHE A 304 8.19 13.00 11.27
CA PHE A 304 7.77 11.76 10.62
C PHE A 304 7.97 11.81 9.10
N LEU A 305 7.57 12.91 8.45
CA LEU A 305 7.59 13.04 6.99
C LEU A 305 8.94 12.72 6.34
N PRO A 306 10.06 13.37 6.72
CA PRO A 306 11.37 13.09 6.11
C PRO A 306 11.88 11.69 6.44
N LEU A 307 11.58 11.15 7.63
CA LEU A 307 11.96 9.79 7.99
C LEU A 307 11.22 8.75 7.14
N TYR A 308 9.92 8.93 6.95
CA TYR A 308 9.09 8.07 6.11
C TYR A 308 9.52 8.13 4.63
N LEU A 309 9.65 9.35 4.08
CA LEU A 309 10.11 9.54 2.70
C LEU A 309 11.52 9.01 2.48
N GLY A 310 12.41 9.12 3.48
CA GLY A 310 13.75 8.55 3.43
C GLY A 310 13.72 7.03 3.21
N ILE A 311 12.87 6.30 3.93
CA ILE A 311 12.71 4.85 3.71
C ILE A 311 12.10 4.56 2.34
N VAL A 312 11.05 5.29 1.95
CA VAL A 312 10.36 5.10 0.66
C VAL A 312 11.31 5.31 -0.52
N LEU A 313 12.16 6.34 -0.46
CA LEU A 313 13.14 6.66 -1.50
C LEU A 313 14.29 5.65 -1.58
N LEU A 314 14.62 4.98 -0.48
CA LEU A 314 15.63 3.94 -0.43
C LEU A 314 15.09 2.54 -0.73
N TRP A 315 13.76 2.40 -0.87
CA TRP A 315 13.13 1.10 -1.06
C TRP A 315 13.29 0.60 -2.51
N PRO A 316 13.84 -0.60 -2.77
CA PRO A 316 14.19 -1.04 -4.13
C PRO A 316 13.01 -1.33 -5.05
N ASN A 317 11.87 -1.77 -4.48
CA ASN A 317 10.67 -2.07 -5.24
C ASN A 317 9.67 -0.92 -5.13
N SER A 318 9.60 -0.07 -6.16
CA SER A 318 8.69 1.08 -6.17
C SER A 318 7.24 0.61 -5.96
N GLY A 319 6.65 1.03 -4.83
CA GLY A 319 5.24 0.80 -4.53
C GLY A 319 4.31 1.79 -5.25
N GLY A 320 4.89 2.69 -6.06
CA GLY A 320 4.20 3.78 -6.73
C GLY A 320 3.36 4.61 -5.76
N ASN A 321 2.15 4.96 -6.21
CA ASN A 321 1.20 5.79 -5.46
C ASN A 321 0.87 5.26 -4.06
N ARG A 322 0.95 3.95 -3.83
CA ARG A 322 0.59 3.31 -2.55
C ARG A 322 1.44 3.84 -1.39
N TYR A 323 2.74 4.02 -1.64
CA TYR A 323 3.65 4.51 -0.61
C TYR A 323 3.49 6.01 -0.35
N LEU A 324 2.77 6.75 -1.21
CA LEU A 324 2.46 8.16 -0.99
C LEU A 324 1.09 8.39 -0.32
N ILE A 325 0.22 7.37 -0.23
CA ILE A 325 -1.09 7.48 0.44
C ILE A 325 -0.95 8.06 1.87
N PRO A 326 0.00 7.60 2.70
CA PRO A 326 0.16 8.15 4.05
C PRO A 326 0.69 9.60 4.07
N VAL A 327 1.29 10.07 2.97
CA VAL A 327 1.86 11.41 2.82
C VAL A 327 0.81 12.42 2.36
N PHE A 328 -0.13 12.02 1.50
CA PHE A 328 -1.10 12.95 0.91
C PHE A 328 -1.87 13.81 1.92
N PRO A 329 -2.37 13.31 3.07
CA PRO A 329 -3.12 14.16 3.99
C PRO A 329 -2.29 15.31 4.56
N LEU A 330 -1.04 15.05 4.97
CA LEU A 330 -0.12 16.08 5.43
C LEU A 330 0.30 17.02 4.30
N TYR A 331 0.55 16.49 3.10
CA TYR A 331 0.90 17.30 1.93
C TYR A 331 -0.22 18.30 1.55
N VAL A 332 -1.48 17.84 1.49
CA VAL A 332 -2.65 18.70 1.24
C VAL A 332 -2.84 19.71 2.36
N TYR A 333 -2.69 19.28 3.62
CA TYR A 333 -2.74 20.18 4.77
C TYR A 333 -1.71 21.31 4.67
N LEU A 334 -0.44 20.97 4.42
CA LEU A 334 0.65 21.95 4.29
C LEU A 334 0.42 22.90 3.12
N CYS A 335 -0.10 22.42 1.99
CA CYS A 335 -0.48 23.27 0.87
C CYS A 335 -1.52 24.33 1.30
N LEU A 336 -2.59 23.91 1.98
CA LEU A 336 -3.67 24.79 2.39
C LEU A 336 -3.22 25.80 3.46
N GLU A 337 -2.39 25.38 4.41
CA GLU A 337 -1.75 26.29 5.35
C GLU A 337 -0.83 27.28 4.63
N GLY A 338 -0.10 26.83 3.61
CA GLY A 338 0.72 27.68 2.73
C GLY A 338 -0.09 28.83 2.12
N VAL A 339 -1.33 28.56 1.70
CA VAL A 339 -2.24 29.60 1.19
C VAL A 339 -2.62 30.59 2.29
N GLU A 340 -2.90 30.14 3.52
CA GLU A 340 -3.19 31.03 4.66
C GLU A 340 -1.98 31.90 5.04
N ILE A 341 -0.77 31.35 4.95
CA ILE A 341 0.50 32.06 5.17
C ILE A 341 0.69 33.16 4.12
N VAL A 342 0.60 32.81 2.84
CA VAL A 342 0.80 33.75 1.72
C VAL A 342 -0.26 34.84 1.74
N LYS A 343 -1.52 34.50 2.04
CA LYS A 343 -2.60 35.49 2.28
C LYS A 343 -2.17 36.55 3.29
N THR A 344 -1.63 36.10 4.41
CA THR A 344 -1.23 36.97 5.51
C THR A 344 -0.06 37.87 5.09
N TRP A 345 0.95 37.30 4.42
CA TRP A 345 2.11 38.05 3.93
C TRP A 345 1.75 39.11 2.88
N LEU A 346 0.86 38.79 1.94
CA LEU A 346 0.47 39.71 0.86
C LEU A 346 -0.69 40.66 1.24
N HIS A 347 -1.18 40.60 2.48
CA HIS A 347 -2.25 41.46 3.01
C HIS A 347 -3.54 41.45 2.14
N ILE A 348 -3.85 40.30 1.52
CA ILE A 348 -4.97 40.18 0.59
C ILE A 348 -6.29 40.12 1.36
N ARG A 349 -7.10 41.18 1.26
CA ARG A 349 -8.39 41.32 1.96
C ARG A 349 -9.46 40.28 1.56
N ARG A 350 -9.43 39.74 0.33
CA ARG A 350 -10.41 38.78 -0.23
C ARG A 350 -9.73 37.54 -0.82
N SER A 351 -8.91 36.86 -0.02
CA SER A 351 -8.15 35.68 -0.45
C SER A 351 -9.01 34.44 -0.71
N GLU A 352 -10.29 34.48 -0.36
CA GLU A 352 -11.25 33.43 -0.71
C GLU A 352 -11.25 33.22 -2.23
N ALA A 353 -10.98 34.27 -3.02
CA ALA A 353 -10.79 34.14 -4.46
C ALA A 353 -9.61 33.23 -4.84
N ILE A 354 -8.49 33.26 -4.10
CA ILE A 354 -7.32 32.39 -4.36
C ILE A 354 -7.68 30.95 -4.04
N LEU A 355 -8.26 30.71 -2.87
CA LEU A 355 -8.70 29.37 -2.46
C LEU A 355 -9.76 28.83 -3.43
N VAL A 356 -10.78 29.62 -3.75
CA VAL A 356 -11.86 29.24 -4.67
C VAL A 356 -11.32 28.97 -6.07
N SER A 357 -10.39 29.79 -6.58
CA SER A 357 -9.78 29.54 -7.90
C SER A 357 -8.96 28.25 -7.90
N LEU A 358 -8.16 28.02 -6.87
CA LEU A 358 -7.39 26.79 -6.71
C LEU A 358 -8.32 25.57 -6.64
N LEU A 359 -9.38 25.64 -5.83
CA LEU A 359 -10.37 24.57 -5.72
C LEU A 359 -11.14 24.36 -7.03
N ALA A 360 -11.48 25.43 -7.75
CA ALA A 360 -12.13 25.31 -9.05
C ALA A 360 -11.24 24.54 -10.03
N VAL A 361 -9.95 24.87 -10.13
CA VAL A 361 -9.01 24.15 -10.98
C VAL A 361 -8.87 22.67 -10.57
N ILE A 362 -8.75 22.40 -9.27
CA ILE A 362 -8.62 21.03 -8.76
C ILE A 362 -9.90 20.23 -9.05
N PHE A 363 -11.07 20.74 -8.68
CA PHE A 363 -12.33 20.01 -8.85
C PHE A 363 -12.79 19.91 -10.30
N LEU A 364 -12.44 20.87 -11.17
CA LEU A 364 -12.62 20.71 -12.61
C LEU A 364 -11.76 19.57 -13.17
N SER A 365 -10.52 19.43 -12.68
CA SER A 365 -9.65 18.30 -13.04
C SER A 365 -10.20 16.98 -12.52
N TYR A 366 -10.72 16.94 -11.30
CA TYR A 366 -11.37 15.74 -10.76
C TYR A 366 -12.64 15.38 -11.53
N GLY A 367 -13.46 16.36 -11.87
CA GLY A 367 -14.64 16.16 -12.72
C GLY A 367 -14.27 15.59 -14.09
N ALA A 368 -13.17 16.05 -14.68
CA ALA A 368 -12.63 15.51 -15.91
C ALA A 368 -12.16 14.06 -15.78
N GLU A 369 -11.41 13.73 -14.71
CA GLU A 369 -10.98 12.36 -14.41
C GLU A 369 -12.17 11.42 -14.19
N PHE A 370 -13.17 11.84 -13.42
CA PHE A 370 -14.38 11.05 -13.21
C PHE A 370 -15.18 10.87 -14.50
N ALA A 371 -15.23 11.87 -15.39
CA ALA A 371 -15.89 11.71 -16.69
C ALA A 371 -15.22 10.67 -17.61
N HIS A 372 -13.93 10.41 -17.42
CA HIS A 372 -13.18 9.37 -18.16
C HIS A 372 -13.07 8.05 -17.41
N SER A 373 -13.48 8.01 -16.14
CA SER A 373 -13.37 6.83 -15.30
C SER A 373 -14.40 5.76 -15.68
N ASP A 374 -13.98 4.50 -15.65
CA ASP A 374 -14.87 3.37 -15.88
C ASP A 374 -15.54 2.95 -14.56
N PHE A 375 -16.85 3.22 -14.45
CA PHE A 375 -17.69 2.80 -13.33
C PHE A 375 -18.28 1.38 -13.52
N GLY A 376 -18.07 0.77 -14.68
CA GLY A 376 -18.50 -0.59 -14.99
C GLY A 376 -17.64 -1.66 -14.31
N PRO A 377 -18.00 -2.95 -14.49
CA PRO A 377 -17.23 -4.07 -13.95
C PRO A 377 -15.77 -4.06 -14.40
N PHE A 378 -14.87 -4.66 -13.60
CA PHE A 378 -13.48 -4.84 -14.01
C PHE A 378 -13.39 -5.67 -15.29
N LYS A 379 -12.69 -5.15 -16.29
CA LYS A 379 -12.42 -5.85 -17.56
C LYS A 379 -11.48 -7.03 -17.37
N ASP A 380 -10.51 -6.86 -16.48
CA ASP A 380 -9.54 -7.89 -16.09
C ASP A 380 -9.49 -8.04 -14.58
N GLY A 381 -9.26 -9.27 -14.11
CA GLY A 381 -9.21 -9.59 -12.69
C GLY A 381 -9.71 -11.00 -12.39
N VAL A 382 -9.88 -11.30 -11.10
CA VAL A 382 -10.23 -12.65 -10.63
C VAL A 382 -11.69 -13.04 -10.90
N ASN A 383 -12.55 -12.08 -11.23
CA ASN A 383 -13.94 -12.32 -11.60
C ASN A 383 -14.15 -12.45 -13.11
N LYS A 384 -13.08 -12.31 -13.91
CA LYS A 384 -13.16 -12.53 -15.35
C LYS A 384 -13.52 -13.99 -15.62
N LYS A 385 -14.32 -14.25 -16.64
CA LYS A 385 -14.80 -15.60 -17.00
C LYS A 385 -13.62 -16.57 -17.14
N GLU A 386 -12.59 -16.16 -17.85
CA GLU A 386 -11.40 -16.95 -18.13
C GLU A 386 -10.61 -17.31 -16.86
N ALA A 387 -10.57 -16.40 -15.87
CA ALA A 387 -9.95 -16.66 -14.58
C ALA A 387 -10.79 -17.66 -13.76
N GLY A 388 -12.11 -17.54 -13.80
CA GLY A 388 -13.03 -18.50 -13.18
C GLY A 388 -12.91 -19.92 -13.76
N GLU A 389 -12.80 -20.03 -15.09
CA GLU A 389 -12.55 -21.31 -15.78
C GLU A 389 -11.22 -21.93 -15.36
N LEU A 390 -10.15 -21.14 -15.28
CA LEU A 390 -8.85 -21.60 -14.79
C LEU A 390 -8.94 -22.15 -13.36
N PHE A 391 -9.57 -21.39 -12.45
CA PHE A 391 -9.71 -21.81 -11.05
C PHE A 391 -10.54 -23.08 -10.91
N ALA A 392 -11.64 -23.19 -11.65
CA ALA A 392 -12.50 -24.37 -11.66
C ALA A 392 -11.76 -25.60 -12.21
N TYR A 393 -11.03 -25.44 -13.32
CA TYR A 393 -10.24 -26.52 -13.90
C TYR A 393 -9.20 -27.05 -12.91
N ILE A 394 -8.42 -26.16 -12.30
CA ILE A 394 -7.37 -26.54 -11.35
C ILE A 394 -7.95 -27.31 -10.16
N LYS A 395 -9.04 -26.82 -9.56
CA LYS A 395 -9.70 -27.52 -8.45
C LYS A 395 -10.16 -28.93 -8.82
N ALA A 396 -10.73 -29.10 -10.01
CA ALA A 396 -11.33 -30.35 -10.44
C ALA A 396 -10.31 -31.40 -10.91
N ASN A 397 -9.16 -30.96 -11.45
CA ASN A 397 -8.24 -31.84 -12.18
C ASN A 397 -6.86 -32.00 -11.53
N THR A 398 -6.60 -31.39 -10.37
CA THR A 398 -5.29 -31.46 -9.69
C THR A 398 -5.42 -31.80 -8.21
N LEU A 399 -4.35 -32.32 -7.62
CA LEU A 399 -4.28 -32.68 -6.20
C LEU A 399 -3.86 -31.48 -5.35
N THR A 400 -4.26 -31.45 -4.09
CA THR A 400 -3.89 -30.38 -3.13
C THR A 400 -2.39 -30.23 -2.92
N LYS A 401 -1.62 -31.31 -3.11
CA LYS A 401 -0.16 -31.33 -3.02
C LYS A 401 0.55 -30.82 -4.27
N ASP A 402 -0.16 -30.67 -5.39
CA ASP A 402 0.45 -30.23 -6.65
C ASP A 402 0.93 -28.78 -6.51
N VAL A 403 2.09 -28.51 -7.10
CA VAL A 403 2.75 -27.21 -7.03
C VAL A 403 2.70 -26.53 -8.39
N PHE A 404 2.24 -25.29 -8.39
CA PHE A 404 2.08 -24.46 -9.57
C PHE A 404 3.11 -23.33 -9.60
N ILE A 405 3.58 -23.00 -10.80
CA ILE A 405 4.27 -21.75 -11.07
C ILE A 405 3.33 -20.83 -11.81
N PHE A 406 3.11 -19.63 -11.26
CA PHE A 406 2.28 -18.61 -11.89
C PHE A 406 2.68 -17.21 -11.44
N ARG A 407 2.55 -16.22 -12.33
CA ARG A 407 2.94 -14.84 -12.04
C ARG A 407 2.09 -14.14 -10.98
N ARG A 408 0.86 -14.63 -10.75
CA ARG A 408 -0.05 -14.16 -9.68
C ARG A 408 -0.30 -15.27 -8.66
N PRO A 409 0.74 -15.69 -7.91
CA PRO A 409 0.69 -16.91 -7.11
C PRO A 409 -0.29 -16.82 -5.94
N ARG A 410 -0.46 -15.65 -5.33
CA ARG A 410 -1.30 -15.48 -4.13
C ARG A 410 -2.77 -15.58 -4.48
N ALA A 411 -3.18 -15.00 -5.61
CA ALA A 411 -4.55 -15.14 -6.10
C ALA A 411 -4.86 -16.59 -6.46
N LEU A 412 -3.96 -17.26 -7.19
CA LEU A 412 -4.19 -18.65 -7.56
C LEU A 412 -4.28 -19.55 -6.32
N ALA A 413 -3.37 -19.38 -5.36
CA ALA A 413 -3.40 -20.12 -4.10
C ALA A 413 -4.70 -19.90 -3.33
N LEU A 414 -5.14 -18.63 -3.18
CA LEU A 414 -6.38 -18.28 -2.49
C LEU A 414 -7.61 -18.94 -3.13
N PHE A 415 -7.73 -18.82 -4.46
CA PHE A 415 -8.93 -19.27 -5.15
C PHE A 415 -8.94 -20.76 -5.44
N THR A 416 -7.80 -21.46 -5.46
CA THR A 416 -7.70 -22.89 -5.80
C THR A 416 -7.31 -23.80 -4.65
N GLU A 417 -6.81 -23.24 -3.54
CA GLU A 417 -6.25 -24.01 -2.41
C GLU A 417 -5.16 -24.98 -2.87
N ARG A 418 -4.29 -24.48 -3.77
CA ARG A 418 -3.10 -25.17 -4.25
C ARG A 418 -1.85 -24.43 -3.81
N ASN A 419 -0.74 -25.14 -3.81
CA ASN A 419 0.56 -24.55 -3.55
C ASN A 419 1.06 -23.84 -4.80
N VAL A 420 1.40 -22.56 -4.70
CA VAL A 420 1.76 -21.74 -5.85
C VAL A 420 2.96 -20.86 -5.53
N SER A 421 3.95 -20.86 -6.43
CA SER A 421 5.08 -19.93 -6.39
C SER A 421 5.12 -19.06 -7.65
N VAL A 422 5.81 -17.93 -7.56
CA VAL A 422 6.24 -17.16 -8.72
C VAL A 422 7.56 -17.72 -9.24
N TYR A 423 7.82 -17.61 -10.54
CA TYR A 423 9.14 -17.90 -11.09
C TYR A 423 10.20 -16.84 -10.68
N PRO A 424 11.51 -17.18 -10.74
CA PRO A 424 12.59 -16.24 -10.39
C PRO A 424 12.54 -14.97 -11.22
N ASP A 425 13.00 -13.85 -10.66
CA ASP A 425 13.14 -12.60 -11.41
C ASP A 425 14.13 -12.79 -12.58
N SER A 426 13.69 -12.48 -13.80
CA SER A 426 14.48 -12.66 -15.03
C SER A 426 15.76 -11.82 -15.04
N GLN A 427 15.84 -10.76 -14.23
CA GLN A 427 17.06 -9.97 -14.08
C GLN A 427 18.13 -10.65 -13.23
N LYS A 428 17.76 -11.65 -12.42
CA LYS A 428 18.72 -12.41 -11.60
C LYS A 428 19.20 -13.62 -12.41
N ARG A 429 20.51 -13.90 -12.34
CA ARG A 429 21.13 -15.10 -12.93
C ARG A 429 20.82 -16.35 -12.11
N VAL A 430 19.54 -16.66 -11.95
CA VAL A 430 19.06 -17.84 -11.22
C VAL A 430 18.45 -18.79 -12.22
N SER A 431 18.88 -20.05 -12.16
CA SER A 431 18.31 -21.14 -12.95
C SER A 431 16.82 -21.34 -12.59
N PHE A 432 15.95 -21.14 -13.57
CA PHE A 432 14.49 -21.29 -13.39
C PHE A 432 14.18 -22.75 -13.08
N CYS A 433 14.77 -23.67 -13.85
CA CYS A 433 14.51 -25.10 -13.74
C CYS A 433 14.99 -25.69 -12.41
N ARG A 434 16.15 -25.24 -11.89
CA ARG A 434 16.61 -25.68 -10.57
C ARG A 434 15.66 -25.21 -9.47
N TYR A 435 15.16 -23.98 -9.54
CA TYR A 435 14.17 -23.50 -8.57
C TYR A 435 12.88 -24.32 -8.66
N PHE A 436 12.36 -24.56 -9.86
CA PHE A 436 11.16 -25.38 -10.09
C PHE A 436 11.32 -26.80 -9.55
N GLN A 437 12.50 -27.41 -9.75
CA GLN A 437 12.82 -28.73 -9.20
C GLN A 437 12.85 -28.72 -7.67
N ILE A 438 13.49 -27.71 -7.04
CA ILE A 438 13.61 -27.61 -5.57
C ILE A 438 12.22 -27.54 -4.91
N ILE A 439 11.29 -26.79 -5.50
CA ILE A 439 9.94 -26.66 -4.94
C ILE A 439 8.99 -27.79 -5.38
N GLY A 440 9.45 -28.71 -6.24
CA GLY A 440 8.63 -29.80 -6.76
C GLY A 440 7.50 -29.33 -7.68
N ALA A 441 7.76 -28.33 -8.54
CA ALA A 441 6.77 -27.82 -9.47
C ALA A 441 6.26 -28.91 -10.43
N THR A 442 4.93 -29.00 -10.55
CA THR A 442 4.23 -29.97 -11.40
C THR A 442 3.48 -29.31 -12.55
N TYR A 443 3.10 -28.04 -12.38
CA TYR A 443 2.36 -27.27 -13.37
C TYR A 443 2.96 -25.88 -13.57
N LEU A 444 2.98 -25.41 -14.81
CA LEU A 444 3.36 -24.06 -15.20
C LEU A 444 2.17 -23.38 -15.87
N ILE A 445 1.86 -22.16 -15.47
CA ILE A 445 0.78 -21.37 -16.08
C ILE A 445 1.40 -20.23 -16.87
N GLU A 446 1.09 -20.19 -18.16
CA GLU A 446 1.38 -19.09 -19.05
C GLU A 446 0.14 -18.19 -19.14
N ALA A 447 0.34 -16.89 -18.93
CA ALA A 447 -0.65 -15.84 -19.04
C ALA A 447 0.02 -14.60 -19.67
N PRO A 448 0.02 -14.47 -21.01
CA PRO A 448 0.81 -13.45 -21.71
C PRO A 448 0.53 -12.01 -21.27
N ALA A 449 -0.69 -11.72 -20.81
CA ALA A 449 -1.06 -10.39 -20.30
C ALA A 449 -0.53 -10.09 -18.89
N LEU A 450 -0.07 -11.09 -18.14
CA LEU A 450 0.37 -10.99 -16.75
C LEU A 450 1.86 -11.28 -16.57
N ASP A 451 2.41 -12.15 -17.42
CA ASP A 451 3.77 -12.64 -17.33
C ASP A 451 4.80 -11.56 -17.66
N ASP A 452 6.01 -11.72 -17.12
CA ASP A 452 7.12 -10.85 -17.43
C ASP A 452 7.66 -11.18 -18.85
N PRO A 453 8.21 -10.19 -19.57
CA PRO A 453 8.78 -10.42 -20.89
C PRO A 453 9.80 -11.56 -20.88
N GLY A 454 9.73 -12.45 -21.88
CA GLY A 454 10.64 -13.59 -22.04
C GLY A 454 10.20 -14.90 -21.36
N PHE A 455 9.16 -14.91 -20.51
CA PHE A 455 8.69 -16.16 -19.88
C PHE A 455 8.16 -17.17 -20.91
N HIS A 456 7.42 -16.71 -21.91
CA HIS A 456 6.96 -17.54 -23.04
C HIS A 456 8.15 -18.19 -23.79
N GLU A 457 9.18 -17.40 -24.09
CA GLU A 457 10.38 -17.87 -24.79
C GLU A 457 11.14 -18.90 -23.97
N PHE A 458 11.27 -18.66 -22.66
CA PHE A 458 11.83 -19.63 -21.71
C PHE A 458 11.05 -20.94 -21.75
N LEU A 459 9.71 -20.89 -21.64
CA LEU A 459 8.88 -22.09 -21.68
C LEU A 459 9.08 -22.85 -23.00
N ALA A 460 9.13 -22.16 -24.14
CA ALA A 460 9.31 -22.77 -25.45
C ALA A 460 10.68 -23.43 -25.61
N ARG A 461 11.74 -22.78 -25.13
CA ARG A 461 13.14 -23.21 -25.31
C ARG A 461 13.57 -24.28 -24.32
N GLU A 462 13.33 -24.05 -23.04
CA GLU A 462 13.93 -24.83 -21.94
C GLU A 462 13.02 -25.97 -21.47
N ILE A 463 11.72 -25.90 -21.76
CA ILE A 463 10.75 -26.94 -21.41
C ILE A 463 9.90 -27.33 -22.64
N PRO A 464 10.51 -27.89 -23.70
CA PRO A 464 9.80 -28.26 -24.93
C PRO A 464 8.86 -29.45 -24.74
N ALA A 465 9.18 -30.36 -23.80
CA ALA A 465 8.41 -31.59 -23.53
C ALA A 465 7.16 -31.39 -22.65
N LYS A 466 6.81 -30.14 -22.31
CA LYS A 466 5.64 -29.83 -21.48
C LYS A 466 4.34 -30.24 -22.17
N GLN A 467 3.40 -30.79 -21.40
CA GLN A 467 2.10 -31.20 -21.92
C GLN A 467 1.05 -30.11 -21.63
N LEU A 468 0.44 -29.56 -22.67
CA LEU A 468 -0.72 -28.67 -22.50
C LEU A 468 -1.91 -29.48 -21.98
N VAL A 469 -2.46 -29.09 -20.82
CA VAL A 469 -3.58 -29.78 -20.17
C VAL A 469 -4.84 -28.91 -20.07
N PHE A 470 -4.69 -27.59 -20.14
CA PHE A 470 -5.81 -26.65 -20.21
C PHE A 470 -5.41 -25.40 -20.99
N SER A 471 -6.37 -24.82 -21.70
CA SER A 471 -6.22 -23.53 -22.37
C SER A 471 -7.56 -22.82 -22.46
N ASN A 472 -7.56 -21.50 -22.28
CA ASN A 472 -8.58 -20.59 -22.77
C ASN A 472 -7.91 -19.39 -23.44
N SER A 473 -8.62 -18.26 -23.62
CA SER A 473 -8.06 -17.09 -24.31
C SER A 473 -6.93 -16.40 -23.54
N ASP A 474 -6.92 -16.52 -22.21
CA ASP A 474 -6.02 -15.77 -21.33
C ASP A 474 -4.92 -16.65 -20.73
N PHE A 475 -5.20 -17.94 -20.53
CA PHE A 475 -4.36 -18.85 -19.74
C PHE A 475 -4.09 -20.15 -20.48
N ARG A 476 -2.86 -20.65 -20.33
CA ARG A 476 -2.46 -22.01 -20.72
C ARG A 476 -1.78 -22.69 -19.54
N VAL A 477 -2.22 -23.90 -19.22
CA VAL A 477 -1.66 -24.71 -18.13
C VAL A 477 -0.91 -25.88 -18.74
N PHE A 478 0.34 -26.00 -18.35
CA PHE A 478 1.23 -27.07 -18.78
C PHE A 478 1.57 -27.97 -17.60
N HIS A 479 1.41 -29.28 -17.77
CA HIS A 479 1.96 -30.28 -16.87
C HIS A 479 3.43 -30.56 -17.24
N VAL A 480 4.30 -30.61 -16.23
CA VAL A 480 5.74 -30.82 -16.41
C VAL A 480 6.19 -31.99 -15.57
N ARG A 481 6.95 -32.92 -16.18
CA ARG A 481 7.47 -34.09 -15.47
C ARG A 481 8.73 -33.71 -14.68
N PRO A 482 8.97 -34.32 -13.50
CA PRO A 482 10.20 -34.11 -12.75
C PRO A 482 11.47 -34.35 -13.57
N ASP A 483 11.46 -35.35 -14.46
CA ASP A 483 12.59 -35.67 -15.35
C ASP A 483 12.91 -34.56 -16.35
N ASP A 484 11.90 -33.81 -16.79
CA ASP A 484 12.08 -32.69 -17.72
C ASP A 484 12.71 -31.49 -17.02
N LEU A 485 12.26 -31.20 -15.78
CA LEU A 485 12.89 -30.18 -14.93
C LEU A 485 14.33 -30.54 -14.58
N GLY A 486 14.61 -31.81 -14.28
CA GLY A 486 15.96 -32.30 -14.00
C GLY A 486 16.90 -32.15 -15.20
N ARG A 487 16.43 -32.47 -16.41
CA ARG A 487 17.19 -32.25 -17.65
C ARG A 487 17.48 -30.78 -17.91
N CYS A 488 16.48 -29.92 -17.78
CA CYS A 488 16.66 -28.48 -17.94
C CYS A 488 17.65 -27.89 -16.92
N ALA A 489 17.52 -28.27 -15.65
CA ALA A 489 18.42 -27.80 -14.58
C ALA A 489 19.89 -28.19 -14.84
N ASN A 490 20.14 -29.38 -15.39
CA ASN A 490 21.48 -29.84 -15.74
C ASN A 490 22.06 -29.09 -16.96
N LEU A 491 21.23 -28.79 -17.96
CA LEU A 491 21.64 -28.01 -19.14
C LEU A 491 22.04 -26.58 -18.76
N GLU A 492 21.29 -25.93 -17.87
CA GLU A 492 21.63 -24.60 -17.34
C GLU A 492 22.96 -24.61 -16.56
N VAL A 493 23.32 -25.72 -15.91
CA VAL A 493 24.62 -25.87 -15.23
C VAL A 493 25.76 -26.01 -16.24
N SER A 494 25.59 -26.83 -17.29
CA SER A 494 26.59 -27.01 -18.34
C SER A 494 26.84 -25.72 -19.14
N ALA A 495 25.81 -24.91 -19.37
CA ALA A 495 25.93 -23.63 -20.07
C ALA A 495 26.64 -22.53 -19.25
N ASN A 496 26.62 -22.64 -17.91
CA ASN A 496 27.24 -21.69 -16.99
C ASN A 496 28.58 -22.17 -16.39
N ALA A 497 29.09 -23.34 -16.80
CA ALA A 497 30.41 -23.78 -16.43
C ALA A 497 31.46 -22.82 -17.04
N PRO A 498 32.46 -22.33 -16.26
CA PRO A 498 33.52 -21.51 -16.83
C PRO A 498 34.19 -22.31 -17.93
N THR A 499 34.25 -21.74 -19.13
CA THR A 499 35.06 -22.27 -20.23
C THR A 499 36.50 -22.32 -19.74
N THR A 500 36.94 -23.48 -19.27
CA THR A 500 38.35 -23.81 -19.17
C THR A 500 38.84 -23.97 -20.61
N ALA A 501 39.24 -22.86 -21.22
CA ALA A 501 40.02 -22.90 -22.44
C ALA A 501 41.40 -23.49 -22.09
N PRO A 502 41.93 -24.41 -22.93
CA PRO A 502 43.25 -25.01 -22.73
C PRO A 502 44.39 -24.00 -22.83
#